data_AF-A0A949V4I2-F1
#
_entry.id   AF-A0A949V4I2-F1
#
_cell.length_a   1.000
_cell.length_b   1.000
_cell.length_c   1.000
_cell.angle_alpha   90.00
_cell.angle_beta   90.00
_cell.angle_gamma   90.00
#
_symmetry.space_group_name_H-M   'P 1'
#
loop_
_entity.id
_entity.type
_entity.pdbx_description
1 polymer ?
#
loop_
_entity_poly.entity_id
_entity_poly.type
_entity_poly.pdbx_seq_one_letter_code
_entity_poly.pdbx_strand_id
1 'polypeptide(L)'
;LCHPLALTRVAIEFEVCNASTTCASSIFCTATVETVGPTGVEMEALTALQVALLTIYDMCKAVDRGMTITDCKLREKHGGKSGSYISA
;
A
#
# COMPACT_ATOMS: atom_id res chain seq x y z
N LEU A 1 2.14 -19.10 3.98
CA LEU A 1 2.67 -18.45 5.20
C LEU A 1 3.91 -17.67 4.81
N CYS A 2 4.09 -16.44 5.30
CA CYS A 2 5.21 -15.58 4.92
C CYS A 2 6.55 -16.08 5.48
N HIS A 3 7.65 -15.79 4.78
CA HIS A 3 9.00 -16.12 5.23
C HIS A 3 9.65 -14.89 5.87
N PRO A 4 10.56 -15.05 6.85
CA PRO A 4 11.41 -13.95 7.29
C PRO A 4 12.34 -13.51 6.15
N LEU A 5 12.36 -12.22 5.83
CA LEU A 5 13.17 -11.63 4.76
C LEU A 5 13.91 -10.38 5.26
N ALA A 6 15.15 -10.20 4.79
CA ALA A 6 15.89 -8.96 4.98
C ALA A 6 15.45 -7.96 3.90
N LEU A 7 14.66 -6.96 4.27
CA LEU A 7 14.23 -5.91 3.34
C LEU A 7 15.37 -4.92 3.09
N THR A 8 15.55 -4.55 1.83
CA THR A 8 16.57 -3.57 1.42
C THR A 8 16.00 -2.16 1.31
N ARG A 9 14.70 -2.04 0.98
CA ARG A 9 13.99 -0.77 0.94
C ARG A 9 12.52 -0.95 1.31
N VAL A 10 11.99 0.00 2.07
CA VAL A 10 10.56 0.20 2.28
C VAL A 10 10.29 1.69 2.08
N ALA A 11 9.46 2.03 1.09
CA ALA A 11 9.05 3.39 0.80
C ALA A 11 7.52 3.48 0.82
N ILE A 12 7.02 4.54 1.45
CA ILE A 12 5.59 4.86 1.54
C ILE A 12 5.40 6.28 1.02
N GLU A 13 4.51 6.44 0.05
CA GLU A 13 4.21 7.70 -0.59
C GLU A 13 2.71 7.98 -0.46
N PHE A 14 2.38 9.23 -0.15
CA PHE A 14 0.99 9.68 -0.02
C PHE A 14 0.71 10.82 -1.00
N GLU A 15 -0.45 10.75 -1.63
CA GLU A 15 -1.00 11.82 -2.44
C GLU A 15 -2.37 12.22 -1.87
N VAL A 16 -2.51 13.49 -1.53
CA VAL A 16 -3.76 14.02 -0.97
C VAL A 16 -4.59 14.60 -2.11
N CYS A 17 -5.77 14.04 -2.32
CA CYS A 17 -6.76 14.57 -3.24
C CYS A 17 -7.79 15.38 -2.46
N ASN A 18 -7.81 16.68 -2.73
CA ASN A 18 -8.80 17.58 -2.14
C ASN A 18 -10.18 17.31 -2.73
N ALA A 19 -11.22 17.56 -1.92
CA ALA A 19 -12.58 17.45 -2.39
C ALA A 19 -12.85 18.38 -3.58
N SER A 20 -13.63 17.91 -4.54
CA SER A 20 -14.16 18.71 -5.65
C SER A 20 -15.68 18.57 -5.71
N THR A 21 -16.32 19.25 -6.66
CA THR A 21 -17.76 19.13 -6.91
C THR A 21 -18.21 17.71 -7.23
N THR A 22 -17.29 16.83 -7.66
CA THR A 22 -17.59 15.46 -8.11
C THR A 22 -16.91 14.37 -7.29
N CYS A 23 -15.99 14.71 -6.37
CA CYS A 23 -15.29 13.73 -5.55
C CYS A 23 -15.09 14.20 -4.11
N ALA A 24 -15.24 13.28 -3.16
CA ALA A 24 -14.84 13.51 -1.78
C ALA A 24 -13.31 13.59 -1.67
N SER A 25 -12.82 14.19 -0.58
CA SER A 25 -11.38 14.17 -0.31
C SER A 25 -10.91 12.75 -0.04
N SER A 26 -9.76 12.38 -0.58
CA SER A 26 -9.16 11.06 -0.42
C SER A 26 -7.65 11.16 -0.26
N ILE A 27 -7.04 10.11 0.29
CA ILE A 27 -5.59 9.96 0.35
C ILE A 27 -5.24 8.67 -0.39
N PHE A 28 -4.43 8.80 -1.43
CA PHE A 28 -3.83 7.66 -2.10
C PHE A 28 -2.52 7.30 -1.41
N CYS A 29 -2.32 6.01 -1.14
CA CYS A 29 -1.10 5.48 -0.56
C CYS A 29 -0.46 4.52 -1.55
N THR A 30 0.82 4.69 -1.82
CA THR A 30 1.64 3.74 -2.56
C THR A 30 2.74 3.20 -1.65
N ALA A 31 2.86 1.88 -1.57
CA ALA A 31 3.93 1.22 -0.84
C ALA A 31 4.81 0.45 -1.82
N THR A 32 6.13 0.71 -1.77
CA THR A 32 7.13 -0.01 -2.56
C THR A 32 8.10 -0.69 -1.61
N VAL A 33 8.22 -2.01 -1.74
CA VAL A 33 9.13 -2.83 -0.93
C VAL A 33 10.09 -3.57 -1.84
N GLU A 34 11.35 -3.61 -1.44
CA GLU A 34 12.42 -4.30 -2.16
C GLU A 34 13.18 -5.24 -1.21
N THR A 35 13.66 -6.34 -1.77
CA THR A 35 14.55 -7.28 -1.10
C THR A 35 15.46 -7.96 -2.12
N VAL A 36 16.55 -8.56 -1.63
CA VAL A 36 17.33 -9.56 -2.36
C VAL A 36 17.14 -10.88 -1.62
N GLY A 37 16.24 -11.72 -2.14
CA GLY A 37 15.84 -12.96 -1.46
C GLY A 37 15.16 -13.98 -2.38
N PRO A 38 14.91 -15.20 -1.89
CA PRO A 38 14.37 -16.31 -2.68
C PRO A 38 12.85 -16.23 -2.92
N THR A 39 12.14 -15.30 -2.26
CA THR A 39 10.69 -15.08 -2.39
C THR A 39 10.40 -13.60 -2.59
N GLY A 40 9.24 -13.30 -3.19
CA GLY A 40 8.75 -11.94 -3.37
C GLY A 40 8.34 -11.28 -2.06
N VAL A 41 8.05 -9.98 -2.16
CA VAL A 41 7.68 -9.07 -1.06
C VAL A 41 6.27 -8.48 -1.23
N GLU A 42 5.39 -9.20 -1.91
CA GLU A 42 4.02 -8.77 -2.17
C GLU A 42 3.26 -8.52 -0.85
N MET A 43 3.49 -9.39 0.14
CA MET A 43 2.83 -9.30 1.44
C MET A 43 3.34 -8.12 2.26
N GLU A 44 4.65 -7.86 2.23
CA GLU A 44 5.27 -6.75 2.93
C GLU A 44 4.76 -5.42 2.38
N ALA A 45 4.64 -5.28 1.05
CA ALA A 45 4.07 -4.08 0.43
C ALA A 45 2.59 -3.88 0.79
N LEU A 46 1.76 -4.93 0.67
CA LEU A 46 0.34 -4.86 0.99
C LEU A 46 0.08 -4.61 2.48
N THR A 47 0.88 -5.20 3.36
CA THR A 47 0.78 -4.97 4.80
C THR A 47 1.22 -3.56 5.16
N ALA A 48 2.33 -3.06 4.61
CA ALA A 48 2.81 -1.70 4.88
C ALA A 48 1.77 -0.65 4.46
N LEU A 49 1.17 -0.81 3.27
CA LEU A 49 0.08 0.05 2.78
C LEU A 49 -1.14 0.00 3.71
N GLN A 50 -1.60 -1.19 4.11
CA GLN A 50 -2.78 -1.31 4.95
C GLN A 50 -2.57 -0.71 6.34
N VAL A 51 -1.42 -0.95 6.97
CA VAL A 51 -1.12 -0.38 8.29
C VAL A 51 -0.99 1.14 8.20
N ALA A 52 -0.39 1.67 7.13
CA ALA A 52 -0.33 3.10 6.88
C ALA A 52 -1.73 3.74 6.79
N LEU A 53 -2.62 3.14 5.99
CA LEU A 53 -4.01 3.63 5.84
C LEU A 53 -4.83 3.47 7.12
N LEU A 54 -4.64 2.39 7.88
CA LEU A 54 -5.27 2.21 9.20
C LEU A 54 -4.77 3.25 10.20
N THR A 55 -3.51 3.66 10.12
CA THR A 55 -2.95 4.73 10.95
C THR A 55 -3.62 6.07 10.62
N ILE A 56 -3.80 6.38 9.34
CA ILE A 56 -4.53 7.57 8.92
C ILE A 56 -5.98 7.54 9.41
N TYR A 57 -6.65 6.39 9.28
CA TYR A 57 -8.00 6.21 9.82
C TYR A 57 -8.02 6.50 11.32
N ASP A 58 -7.07 5.95 12.09
CA ASP A 58 -6.98 6.16 13.52
C ASP A 58 -6.81 7.64 13.90
N MET A 59 -5.99 8.38 13.14
CA MET A 59 -5.77 9.82 13.35
C MET A 59 -7.01 10.67 13.01
N CYS A 60 -7.79 10.28 12.01
CA CYS A 60 -8.90 11.08 11.49
C CYS A 60 -10.30 10.64 11.99
N LYS A 61 -10.43 9.47 12.63
CA LYS A 61 -11.73 8.90 13.08
C LYS A 61 -12.53 9.78 14.04
N ALA A 62 -11.89 10.76 14.68
CA ALA A 62 -12.58 11.72 15.53
C ALA A 62 -13.39 12.73 14.72
N VAL A 63 -12.94 13.03 13.49
CA VAL A 63 -13.58 13.99 12.57
C VAL A 63 -14.61 13.28 11.71
N ASP A 64 -14.26 12.13 11.14
CA ASP A 64 -15.15 11.32 10.32
C ASP A 64 -14.92 9.82 10.57
N ARG A 65 -15.94 9.11 11.04
CA ARG A 65 -15.89 7.65 11.25
C ARG A 65 -16.29 6.87 10.01
N GLY A 66 -16.93 7.52 9.03
CA GLY A 66 -17.43 6.93 7.79
C GLY A 66 -16.37 6.72 6.72
N MET A 67 -15.12 7.13 6.96
CA MET A 67 -14.01 6.90 6.04
C MET A 67 -13.90 5.42 5.67
N THR A 68 -13.62 5.14 4.40
CA THR A 68 -13.43 3.79 3.88
C THR A 68 -12.01 3.62 3.36
N ILE A 69 -11.47 2.41 3.51
CA ILE A 69 -10.22 1.99 2.90
C ILE A 69 -10.59 1.06 1.74
N THR A 70 -10.32 1.49 0.51
CA THR A 70 -10.71 0.76 -0.71
C THR A 70 -9.50 0.49 -1.59
N ASP A 71 -9.70 -0.35 -2.62
CA ASP A 71 -8.75 -0.58 -3.71
C ASP A 71 -7.31 -0.95 -3.29
N CYS A 72 -7.16 -1.60 -2.14
CA CYS A 72 -5.89 -2.16 -1.67
C CYS A 72 -5.50 -3.38 -2.51
N LYS A 73 -4.61 -3.18 -3.48
CA LYS A 73 -4.18 -4.23 -4.42
C LYS A 73 -2.72 -4.07 -4.82
N LEU A 74 -2.11 -5.17 -5.23
CA LEU A 74 -0.76 -5.16 -5.81
C LEU A 74 -0.82 -4.50 -7.19
N ARG A 75 -0.06 -3.42 -7.40
CA ARG A 75 0.02 -2.72 -8.69
C ARG A 75 1.04 -3.35 -9.62
N GLU A 76 2.22 -3.64 -9.08
CA GLU A 76 3.34 -4.18 -9.85
C GLU A 76 4.23 -5.02 -8.95
N LYS A 77 4.90 -6.00 -9.55
CA LYS A 77 5.90 -6.83 -8.89
C LYS A 77 6.91 -7.32 -9.91
N HIS A 78 8.18 -7.30 -9.54
CA HIS A 78 9.28 -7.74 -10.40
C HIS A 78 10.11 -8.83 -9.71
N GLY A 79 10.69 -9.73 -10.52
CA GLY A 79 11.57 -10.80 -10.04
C GLY A 79 10.86 -12.10 -9.64
N GLY A 80 11.67 -13.10 -9.29
CA GLY A 80 11.23 -14.46 -9.03
C GLY A 80 10.83 -15.24 -10.29
N LYS A 81 10.48 -16.52 -10.11
CA LYS A 81 10.17 -17.44 -11.22
C LYS A 81 9.00 -16.98 -12.09
N SER A 82 8.02 -16.31 -11.50
CA SER A 82 6.82 -15.81 -12.21
C SER A 82 7.07 -14.54 -13.02
N GLY A 83 8.28 -13.95 -12.96
CA GLY A 83 8.64 -12.75 -13.69
C GLY A 83 7.92 -11.49 -13.19
N SER A 84 7.79 -10.51 -14.09
CA SER A 84 7.13 -9.23 -13.85
C SER A 84 5.61 -9.35 -13.95
N TYR A 85 4.91 -8.73 -13.02
CA TYR A 85 3.46 -8.57 -12.99
C TYR A 85 3.13 -7.08 -12.94
N ILE A 86 2.14 -6.67 -13.73
CA ILE A 86 1.54 -5.33 -13.70
C ILE A 86 0.02 -5.53 -13.72
N SER A 87 -0.69 -4.95 -12.76
CA SER A 87 -2.15 -5.02 -12.69
C SER A 87 -2.76 -4.25 -13.86
N ALA A 88 -3.76 -4.86 -14.51
CA ALA A 88 -4.57 -4.22 -15.54
C ALA A 88 -5.47 -3.11 -14.99
#